data_AF-A0A962W9P9-F1
#
_entry.id   AF-A0A962W9P9-F1
#
_cell.length_a   1.000
_cell.length_b   1.000
_cell.length_c   1.000
_cell.angle_alpha   90.00
_cell.angle_beta   90.00
_cell.angle_gamma   90.00
#
_symmetry.space_group_name_H-M   'P 1'
#
loop_
_entity.id
_entity.type
_entity.pdbx_description
1 polymer ?
#
loop_
_entity_poly.entity_id
_entity_poly.type
_entity_poly.pdbx_seq_one_letter_code
_entity_poly.pdbx_strand_id
1 'polypeptide(L)'
;QLYALAERQQLAAIPVTDKPDGDSTINAAYLQALLLGCCKPNQLRQADLAAIYRGLREWSTLLEVSDEKVGESLFLVNLDSDHPPLYSSLYREPPGPRTRYIDTGPLIERLEQLAATNEKQGVVFDRDTVVSHSLLKQLINSLGKMSMRNFSRKRSSKTLWITVGFSACHYHLGDERDFEQLLHGDEYLPSAADRLPDNPFLTDSAGRDQWQKANPEQDFEHTELGAGESELAHHIQVDEKTRAILQGEEDADQPDREYPVHRAAIFDASPGGYCLEWTSDLPANIKTGDIACVREDEAAHWAIAVVRWLSHQENHRSLVGLELISPDAEPYGARMQSKRGEETEPLRALLLPEIKLVGQPPTLILPRTGFRERQKITLYRAGEEFFVQLVRQTAVTGSFVQFEFRLIKQLGDVLAEDKTRPRDSGFDSLWTSI
;
A
#
# COMPACT_ATOMS: atom_id res chain seq x y z
N GLN A 1 -13.42 -35.03 -7.60
CA GLN A 1 -13.53 -36.44 -8.04
C GLN A 1 -12.28 -37.30 -7.76
N LEU A 2 -11.06 -36.89 -8.16
CA LEU A 2 -9.84 -37.70 -7.95
C LEU A 2 -9.56 -38.01 -6.47
N TYR A 3 -9.74 -37.02 -5.60
CA TYR A 3 -9.59 -37.20 -4.15
C TYR A 3 -10.53 -38.28 -3.58
N ALA A 4 -11.81 -38.23 -3.94
CA ALA A 4 -12.80 -39.20 -3.48
C ALA A 4 -12.46 -40.65 -3.91
N LEU A 5 -11.88 -40.81 -5.09
CA LEU A 5 -11.39 -42.12 -5.55
C LEU A 5 -10.18 -42.58 -4.71
N ALA A 6 -9.22 -41.69 -4.46
CA ALA A 6 -8.04 -41.99 -3.65
C ALA A 6 -8.42 -42.36 -2.21
N GLU A 7 -9.39 -41.66 -1.62
CA GLU A 7 -9.92 -41.95 -0.29
C GLU A 7 -10.59 -43.32 -0.25
N ARG A 8 -11.47 -43.62 -1.22
CA ARG A 8 -12.14 -44.94 -1.33
C ARG A 8 -11.14 -46.09 -1.46
N GLN A 9 -10.02 -45.86 -2.13
CA GLN A 9 -8.96 -46.86 -2.34
C GLN A 9 -7.90 -46.85 -1.22
N GLN A 10 -8.07 -46.04 -0.17
CA GLN A 10 -7.12 -45.89 0.95
C GLN A 10 -5.72 -45.44 0.51
N LEU A 11 -5.63 -44.72 -0.60
CA LEU A 11 -4.37 -44.18 -1.14
C LEU A 11 -4.09 -42.76 -0.66
N ALA A 12 -5.07 -42.10 -0.04
CA ALA A 12 -5.06 -40.66 0.15
C ALA A 12 -3.95 -40.17 1.11
N ALA A 13 -3.57 -40.98 2.09
CA ALA A 13 -2.52 -40.71 3.08
C ALA A 13 -1.15 -41.33 2.74
N ILE A 14 -1.02 -42.03 1.62
CA ILE A 14 0.25 -42.68 1.24
C ILE A 14 1.22 -41.60 0.75
N PRO A 15 2.46 -41.54 1.29
CA PRO A 15 3.45 -40.59 0.83
C PRO A 15 3.91 -40.94 -0.59
N VAL A 16 3.95 -39.92 -1.45
CA VAL A 16 4.45 -39.97 -2.82
C VAL A 16 5.56 -38.94 -2.96
N THR A 17 6.72 -39.38 -3.44
CA THR A 17 7.87 -38.51 -3.69
C THR A 17 7.65 -37.69 -4.96
N ASP A 18 7.50 -36.39 -4.81
CA ASP A 18 7.42 -35.44 -5.93
C ASP A 18 8.81 -34.83 -6.18
N LYS A 19 9.43 -35.15 -7.32
CA LYS A 19 10.82 -34.75 -7.65
C LYS A 19 11.12 -33.24 -7.52
N PRO A 20 10.23 -32.30 -7.89
CA PRO A 20 10.49 -30.86 -7.71
C PRO A 20 10.36 -30.36 -6.27
N ASP A 21 9.63 -31.05 -5.39
CA ASP A 21 9.18 -30.42 -4.14
C ASP A 21 9.11 -31.36 -2.90
N GLY A 22 9.63 -32.59 -2.98
CA GLY A 22 9.72 -33.53 -1.85
C GLY A 22 8.49 -34.42 -1.65
N ASP A 23 8.47 -35.16 -0.54
CA ASP A 23 7.41 -36.11 -0.22
C ASP A 23 6.10 -35.39 0.15
N SER A 24 4.99 -35.78 -0.46
CA SER A 24 3.65 -35.25 -0.20
C SER A 24 2.60 -36.36 -0.26
N THR A 25 1.39 -36.09 0.23
CA THR A 25 0.25 -37.02 0.13
C THR A 25 -0.85 -36.42 -0.73
N ILE A 26 -1.75 -37.26 -1.25
CA ILE A 26 -2.93 -36.78 -1.99
C ILE A 26 -3.80 -35.92 -1.07
N ASN A 27 -3.88 -36.26 0.23
CA ASN A 27 -4.52 -35.43 1.25
C ASN A 27 -3.93 -34.03 1.35
N ALA A 28 -2.60 -33.94 1.47
CA ALA A 28 -1.91 -32.65 1.56
C ALA A 28 -2.16 -31.79 0.31
N ALA A 29 -2.01 -32.36 -0.88
CA ALA A 29 -2.23 -31.65 -2.13
C ALA A 29 -3.68 -31.17 -2.30
N TYR A 30 -4.66 -32.01 -1.91
CA TYR A 30 -6.06 -31.65 -1.95
C TYR A 30 -6.41 -30.53 -0.97
N LEU A 31 -5.97 -30.65 0.29
CA LEU A 31 -6.17 -29.64 1.32
C LEU A 31 -5.54 -28.30 0.95
N GLN A 32 -4.31 -28.33 0.40
CA GLN A 32 -3.61 -27.14 -0.07
C GLN A 32 -4.44 -26.37 -1.10
N ALA A 33 -5.00 -27.06 -2.11
CA ALA A 33 -5.82 -26.44 -3.14
C ALA A 33 -7.14 -25.86 -2.57
N LEU A 34 -7.81 -26.61 -1.70
CA LEU A 34 -9.07 -26.18 -1.09
C LEU A 34 -8.88 -24.94 -0.21
N LEU A 35 -7.89 -24.97 0.68
CA LEU A 35 -7.65 -23.88 1.63
C LEU A 35 -7.09 -22.64 0.96
N LEU A 36 -6.34 -22.78 -0.14
CA LEU A 36 -5.95 -21.62 -0.95
C LEU A 36 -7.19 -20.86 -1.46
N GLY A 37 -8.24 -21.58 -1.88
CA GLY A 37 -9.52 -20.98 -2.23
C GLY A 37 -10.21 -20.27 -1.06
N CYS A 38 -10.08 -20.80 0.17
CA CYS A 38 -10.61 -20.19 1.38
C CYS A 38 -9.85 -18.93 1.83
N CYS A 39 -8.60 -18.76 1.39
CA CYS A 39 -7.75 -17.60 1.74
C CYS A 39 -8.11 -16.29 1.01
N LYS A 40 -9.23 -16.26 0.26
CA LYS A 40 -9.70 -15.09 -0.51
C LYS A 40 -8.65 -14.61 -1.53
N PRO A 41 -8.30 -15.42 -2.54
CA PRO A 41 -7.16 -15.16 -3.41
C PRO A 41 -7.25 -13.85 -4.20
N ASN A 42 -8.46 -13.38 -4.50
CA ASN A 42 -8.70 -12.09 -5.13
C ASN A 42 -8.31 -10.88 -4.26
N GLN A 43 -8.09 -11.07 -2.95
CA GLN A 43 -7.66 -10.05 -1.99
C GLN A 43 -6.14 -10.00 -1.80
N LEU A 44 -5.38 -10.84 -2.50
CA LEU A 44 -3.95 -11.05 -2.29
C LEU A 44 -3.16 -10.70 -3.55
N ARG A 45 -1.91 -10.26 -3.38
CA ARG A 45 -0.98 -10.09 -4.49
C ARG A 45 -0.40 -11.45 -4.90
N GLN A 46 0.12 -11.54 -6.12
CA GLN A 46 0.70 -12.79 -6.63
C GLN A 46 1.83 -13.34 -5.74
N ALA A 47 2.68 -12.46 -5.21
CA ALA A 47 3.74 -12.85 -4.28
C ALA A 47 3.18 -13.43 -2.96
N ASP A 48 2.13 -12.81 -2.41
CA ASP A 48 1.46 -13.29 -1.19
C ASP A 48 0.78 -14.64 -1.43
N LEU A 49 0.17 -14.84 -2.60
CA LEU A 49 -0.43 -16.12 -3.01
C LEU A 49 0.61 -17.23 -3.11
N ALA A 50 1.76 -16.95 -3.72
CA ALA A 50 2.86 -17.92 -3.79
C ALA A 50 3.38 -18.29 -2.40
N ALA A 51 3.49 -17.31 -1.50
CA ALA A 51 3.91 -17.53 -0.12
C ALA A 51 2.89 -18.36 0.68
N ILE A 52 1.59 -18.09 0.53
CA ILE A 52 0.54 -18.89 1.16
C ILE A 52 0.52 -20.31 0.60
N TYR A 53 0.64 -20.46 -0.72
CA TYR A 53 0.66 -21.78 -1.35
C TYR A 53 1.82 -22.63 -0.81
N ARG A 54 3.02 -22.05 -0.70
CA ARG A 54 4.18 -22.71 -0.08
C ARG A 54 3.93 -23.05 1.39
N GLY A 55 3.40 -22.10 2.17
CA GLY A 55 3.13 -22.31 3.59
C GLY A 55 2.09 -23.39 3.88
N LEU A 56 0.98 -23.41 3.12
CA LEU A 56 -0.06 -24.45 3.24
C LEU A 56 0.48 -25.86 2.93
N ARG A 57 1.52 -25.96 2.11
CA ARG A 57 2.21 -27.23 1.88
C ARG A 57 3.00 -27.67 3.11
N GLU A 58 3.78 -26.78 3.71
CA GLU A 58 4.60 -27.11 4.88
C GLU A 58 3.73 -27.41 6.12
N TRP A 59 2.61 -26.70 6.25
CA TRP A 59 1.66 -26.90 7.34
C TRP A 59 0.60 -27.96 7.04
N SER A 60 0.74 -28.74 5.96
CA SER A 60 -0.27 -29.75 5.56
C SER A 60 -0.50 -30.82 6.63
N THR A 61 0.49 -31.07 7.48
CA THR A 61 0.40 -32.05 8.59
C THR A 61 -0.48 -31.56 9.75
N LEU A 62 -0.79 -30.26 9.79
CA LEU A 62 -1.66 -29.64 10.80
C LEU A 62 -3.12 -29.55 10.33
N LEU A 63 -3.42 -30.10 9.16
CA LEU A 63 -4.72 -30.02 8.51
C LEU A 63 -5.29 -31.42 8.38
N GLU A 64 -6.51 -31.61 8.88
CA GLU A 64 -7.19 -32.89 8.84
C GLU A 64 -8.53 -32.78 8.12
N VAL A 65 -8.85 -33.83 7.37
CA VAL A 65 -10.14 -34.03 6.70
C VAL A 65 -10.84 -35.19 7.40
N SER A 66 -12.04 -34.96 7.90
CA SER A 66 -12.79 -35.95 8.67
C SER A 66 -14.24 -36.08 8.19
N ASP A 67 -14.81 -37.27 8.37
CA ASP A 67 -16.21 -37.55 8.06
C ASP A 67 -17.13 -36.98 9.16
N GLU A 68 -16.61 -36.90 10.39
CA GLU A 68 -17.29 -36.32 11.55
C GLU A 68 -16.83 -34.90 11.83
N LYS A 69 -17.73 -34.10 12.41
CA LYS A 69 -17.39 -32.75 12.85
C LYS A 69 -16.53 -32.84 14.11
N VAL A 70 -15.25 -32.47 14.00
CA VAL A 70 -14.33 -32.38 15.13
C VAL A 70 -14.29 -30.94 15.63
N GLY A 71 -14.78 -30.71 16.85
CA GLY A 71 -14.80 -29.38 17.46
C GLY A 71 -15.59 -28.35 16.64
N GLU A 72 -14.95 -27.24 16.29
CA GLU A 72 -15.57 -26.13 15.55
C GLU A 72 -15.50 -26.26 14.02
N SER A 73 -14.93 -27.34 13.46
CA SER A 73 -14.62 -27.52 12.01
C SER A 73 -15.28 -26.48 11.10
N LEU A 74 -14.51 -25.44 10.76
CA LEU A 74 -15.06 -24.22 10.17
C LEU A 74 -15.56 -24.44 8.75
N PHE A 75 -14.89 -25.32 8.01
CA PHE A 75 -15.18 -25.58 6.60
C PHE A 75 -15.73 -26.99 6.38
N LEU A 76 -16.59 -27.09 5.37
CA LEU A 76 -17.19 -28.31 4.88
C LEU A 76 -17.08 -28.35 3.35
N VAL A 77 -16.69 -29.50 2.81
CA VAL A 77 -16.59 -29.73 1.36
C VAL A 77 -17.45 -30.93 0.96
N ASN A 78 -18.13 -30.82 -0.17
CA ASN A 78 -18.86 -31.94 -0.78
C ASN A 78 -18.03 -32.53 -1.92
N LEU A 79 -17.63 -33.80 -1.77
CA LEU A 79 -16.76 -34.50 -2.73
C LEU A 79 -17.42 -34.78 -4.10
N ASP A 80 -18.75 -34.69 -4.18
CA ASP A 80 -19.52 -34.87 -5.41
C ASP A 80 -19.69 -33.59 -6.23
N SER A 81 -19.30 -32.45 -5.68
CA SER A 81 -19.39 -31.17 -6.35
C SER A 81 -18.02 -30.55 -6.54
N ASP A 82 -17.82 -29.82 -7.63
CA ASP A 82 -16.60 -29.04 -7.87
C ASP A 82 -16.67 -27.64 -7.21
N HIS A 83 -17.52 -27.48 -6.19
CA HIS A 83 -17.64 -26.23 -5.44
C HIS A 83 -16.54 -26.12 -4.36
N PRO A 84 -16.07 -24.89 -4.07
CA PRO A 84 -15.11 -24.67 -2.99
C PRO A 84 -15.72 -25.01 -1.61
N PRO A 85 -14.87 -25.16 -0.57
CA PRO A 85 -15.37 -25.40 0.78
C PRO A 85 -16.27 -24.27 1.25
N LEU A 86 -17.37 -24.64 1.90
CA LEU A 86 -18.33 -23.73 2.50
C LEU A 86 -18.16 -23.70 4.01
N TYR A 87 -18.54 -22.60 4.63
CA TYR A 87 -18.64 -22.56 6.08
C TYR A 87 -19.69 -23.57 6.56
N SER A 88 -19.35 -24.38 7.55
CA SER A 88 -20.25 -25.42 8.07
C SER A 88 -21.58 -24.84 8.58
N SER A 89 -21.58 -23.59 9.06
CA SER A 89 -22.77 -22.83 9.48
C SER A 89 -23.68 -22.36 8.34
N LEU A 90 -23.15 -22.24 7.10
CA LEU A 90 -23.93 -21.84 5.92
C LEU A 90 -24.45 -23.02 5.11
N TYR A 91 -24.02 -24.24 5.45
CA TYR A 91 -24.46 -25.45 4.79
C TYR A 91 -25.91 -25.77 5.20
N ARG A 92 -26.84 -25.72 4.24
CA ARG A 92 -28.28 -25.83 4.49
C ARG A 92 -28.81 -27.27 4.50
N GLU A 93 -28.08 -28.18 3.85
CA GLU A 93 -28.48 -29.58 3.72
C GLU A 93 -27.86 -30.40 4.85
N PRO A 94 -28.47 -31.54 5.26
CA PRO A 94 -27.81 -32.44 6.18
C PRO A 94 -26.51 -32.98 5.52
N PRO A 95 -25.38 -32.99 6.24
CA PRO A 95 -24.12 -33.52 5.73
C PRO A 95 -24.31 -34.99 5.32
N GLY A 96 -24.00 -35.30 4.07
CA GLY A 96 -24.12 -36.65 3.51
C GLY A 96 -22.86 -37.48 3.74
N PRO A 97 -22.85 -38.77 3.33
CA PRO A 97 -21.67 -39.64 3.47
C PRO A 97 -20.46 -39.17 2.66
N ARG A 98 -20.64 -38.23 1.73
CA ARG A 98 -19.61 -37.65 0.86
C ARG A 98 -19.27 -36.20 1.19
N THR A 99 -19.78 -35.68 2.31
CA THR A 99 -19.29 -34.42 2.87
C THR A 99 -18.13 -34.69 3.80
N ARG A 100 -17.15 -33.80 3.80
CA ARG A 100 -16.00 -33.84 4.70
C ARG A 100 -15.88 -32.52 5.43
N TYR A 101 -15.58 -32.59 6.70
CA TYR A 101 -15.18 -31.46 7.52
C TYR A 101 -13.68 -31.24 7.37
N ILE A 102 -13.26 -29.97 7.37
CA ILE A 102 -11.86 -29.60 7.38
C ILE A 102 -11.59 -28.90 8.71
N ASP A 103 -10.68 -29.49 9.49
CA ASP A 103 -10.21 -28.86 10.72
C ASP A 103 -8.99 -27.98 10.43
N THR A 104 -9.12 -26.72 10.80
CA THR A 104 -8.05 -25.71 10.71
C THR A 104 -7.49 -25.33 12.08
N GLY A 105 -8.03 -25.88 13.18
CA GLY A 105 -7.65 -25.52 14.55
C GLY A 105 -6.15 -25.59 14.81
N PRO A 106 -5.48 -26.75 14.57
CA PRO A 106 -4.04 -26.89 14.82
C PRO A 106 -3.19 -25.93 13.97
N LEU A 107 -3.60 -25.65 12.74
CA LEU A 107 -2.96 -24.66 11.89
C LEU A 107 -3.09 -23.25 12.48
N ILE A 108 -4.27 -22.87 12.94
CA ILE A 108 -4.51 -21.54 13.53
C ILE A 108 -3.66 -21.33 14.78
N GLU A 109 -3.61 -22.32 15.69
CA GLU A 109 -2.76 -22.26 16.88
C GLU A 109 -1.28 -22.04 16.51
N ARG A 110 -0.80 -22.76 15.48
CA ARG A 110 0.56 -22.60 14.98
C ARG A 110 0.80 -21.20 14.40
N LEU A 111 -0.13 -20.69 13.60
CA LEU A 111 -0.04 -19.35 13.01
C LEU A 111 -0.06 -18.25 14.08
N GLU A 112 -0.86 -18.40 15.14
CA GLU A 112 -0.89 -17.48 16.28
C GLU A 112 0.43 -17.47 17.06
N GLN A 113 1.04 -18.64 17.28
CA GLN A 113 2.37 -18.74 17.88
C GLN A 113 3.44 -18.04 17.03
N LEU A 114 3.39 -18.22 15.71
CA LEU A 114 4.31 -17.55 14.77
C LEU A 114 4.07 -16.03 14.74
N ALA A 115 2.82 -15.58 14.82
CA ALA A 115 2.49 -14.16 14.92
C ALA A 115 2.88 -13.53 16.27
N ALA A 116 2.93 -14.31 17.36
CA ALA A 116 3.41 -13.85 18.65
C ALA A 116 4.94 -13.77 18.72
N THR A 117 5.64 -14.55 17.89
CA THR A 117 7.09 -14.53 17.81
C THR A 117 7.53 -13.22 17.15
N ASN A 118 8.36 -12.43 17.85
CA ASN A 118 8.69 -11.04 17.47
C ASN A 118 9.75 -10.95 16.34
N GLU A 119 9.72 -11.88 15.40
CA GLU A 119 10.59 -11.89 14.22
C GLU A 119 10.10 -10.84 13.21
N LYS A 120 10.95 -9.83 12.96
CA LYS A 120 10.61 -8.67 12.12
C LYS A 120 10.29 -9.02 10.66
N GLN A 121 10.69 -10.19 10.19
CA GLN A 121 10.54 -10.61 8.79
C GLN A 121 9.39 -11.60 8.54
N GLY A 122 8.75 -12.13 9.59
CA GLY A 122 7.75 -13.20 9.44
C GLY A 122 8.40 -14.56 9.13
N VAL A 123 7.63 -15.50 8.58
CA VAL A 123 8.12 -16.85 8.27
C VAL A 123 8.81 -16.83 6.91
N VAL A 124 10.10 -17.16 6.89
CA VAL A 124 10.91 -17.21 5.67
C VAL A 124 11.05 -18.68 5.25
N PHE A 125 10.51 -19.02 4.08
CA PHE A 125 10.68 -20.35 3.49
C PHE A 125 11.94 -20.38 2.61
N ASP A 126 12.03 -19.42 1.69
CA ASP A 126 13.10 -19.27 0.71
C ASP A 126 13.45 -17.78 0.55
N ARG A 127 14.51 -17.44 -0.20
CA ARG A 127 14.93 -16.04 -0.42
C ARG A 127 13.81 -15.13 -0.94
N ASP A 128 12.92 -15.68 -1.76
CA ASP A 128 11.86 -14.92 -2.42
C ASP A 128 10.47 -15.17 -1.80
N THR A 129 10.34 -16.14 -0.89
CA THR A 129 9.05 -16.58 -0.35
C THR A 129 8.98 -16.33 1.14
N VAL A 130 8.32 -15.23 1.51
CA VAL A 130 8.20 -14.76 2.89
C VAL A 130 6.74 -14.51 3.24
N VAL A 131 6.26 -15.16 4.30
CA VAL A 131 4.95 -14.88 4.89
C VAL A 131 5.11 -13.80 5.95
N SER A 132 4.79 -12.57 5.55
CA SER A 132 4.85 -11.41 6.45
C SER A 132 3.85 -11.52 7.61
N HIS A 133 4.08 -10.76 8.69
CA HIS A 133 3.19 -10.72 9.86
C HIS A 133 1.73 -10.37 9.50
N SER A 134 1.56 -9.46 8.54
CA SER A 134 0.24 -9.05 8.05
C SER A 134 -0.46 -10.18 7.29
N LEU A 135 0.30 -10.97 6.54
CA LEU A 135 -0.20 -12.14 5.85
C LEU A 135 -0.59 -13.25 6.83
N LEU A 136 0.16 -13.44 7.92
CA LEU A 136 -0.23 -14.34 9.01
C LEU A 136 -1.57 -13.93 9.64
N LYS A 137 -1.74 -12.64 9.98
CA LYS A 137 -3.02 -12.11 10.49
C LYS A 137 -4.16 -12.35 9.51
N GLN A 138 -3.93 -12.15 8.22
CA GLN A 138 -4.93 -12.41 7.19
C GLN A 138 -5.29 -13.90 7.10
N LEU A 139 -4.31 -14.80 7.15
CA LEU A 139 -4.52 -16.25 7.19
C LEU A 139 -5.35 -16.65 8.41
N ILE A 140 -4.95 -16.21 9.61
CA ILE A 140 -5.67 -16.48 10.86
C ILE A 140 -7.13 -16.01 10.76
N ASN A 141 -7.36 -14.80 10.24
CA ASN A 141 -8.71 -14.27 10.09
C ASN A 141 -9.54 -15.03 9.03
N SER A 142 -8.92 -15.46 7.93
CA SER A 142 -9.61 -16.15 6.84
C SER A 142 -9.96 -17.61 7.15
N LEU A 143 -9.05 -18.30 7.85
CA LEU A 143 -9.15 -19.73 8.15
C LEU A 143 -9.66 -20.03 9.56
N GLY A 144 -9.66 -19.04 10.46
CA GLY A 144 -10.05 -19.20 11.86
C GLY A 144 -11.42 -18.60 12.19
N LYS A 145 -11.95 -17.68 11.38
CA LYS A 145 -13.25 -17.05 11.65
C LYS A 145 -14.08 -16.92 10.38
N MET A 146 -15.38 -17.15 10.53
CA MET A 146 -16.33 -16.83 9.48
C MET A 146 -16.50 -15.30 9.38
N SER A 147 -16.17 -14.74 8.22
CA SER A 147 -16.39 -13.32 7.93
C SER A 147 -17.83 -13.12 7.47
N MET A 148 -18.69 -12.57 8.34
CA MET A 148 -20.05 -12.16 7.97
C MET A 148 -20.05 -10.78 7.33
N ARG A 149 -20.96 -10.57 6.37
CA ARG A 149 -21.16 -9.26 5.73
C ARG A 149 -22.07 -8.42 6.64
N ASN A 150 -21.55 -7.30 7.15
CA ASN A 150 -22.26 -6.46 8.11
C ASN A 150 -23.30 -5.51 7.48
N PHE A 151 -23.15 -5.20 6.19
CA PHE A 151 -24.00 -4.23 5.50
C PHE A 151 -24.64 -4.81 4.23
N SER A 152 -25.90 -4.45 4.00
CA SER A 152 -26.61 -4.77 2.75
C SER A 152 -26.10 -3.87 1.61
N ARG A 153 -26.05 -4.45 0.42
CA ARG A 153 -25.59 -3.75 -0.78
C ARG A 153 -26.79 -3.34 -1.63
N LYS A 154 -26.76 -2.10 -2.10
CA LYS A 154 -27.77 -1.58 -3.04
C LYS A 154 -27.16 -1.56 -4.43
N ARG A 155 -27.86 -2.14 -5.39
CA ARG A 155 -27.51 -2.00 -6.81
C ARG A 155 -27.61 -0.53 -7.18
N SER A 156 -26.60 -0.04 -7.87
CA SER A 156 -26.57 1.29 -8.45
C SER A 156 -26.08 1.15 -9.88
N SER A 157 -26.24 2.19 -10.68
CA SER A 157 -25.61 2.32 -12.00
C SER A 157 -25.06 3.74 -12.18
N LYS A 158 -24.84 4.45 -11.08
CA LYS A 158 -24.21 5.76 -11.07
C LYS A 158 -22.74 5.62 -11.47
N THR A 159 -22.18 6.70 -12.00
CA THR A 159 -20.75 6.79 -12.27
C THR A 159 -20.01 7.25 -11.01
N LEU A 160 -18.83 6.67 -10.76
CA LEU A 160 -17.89 7.11 -9.74
C LEU A 160 -16.61 7.57 -10.43
N TRP A 161 -16.06 8.70 -10.00
CA TRP A 161 -14.73 9.13 -10.40
C TRP A 161 -13.71 8.54 -9.44
N ILE A 162 -12.62 8.02 -9.98
CA ILE A 162 -11.60 7.32 -9.22
C ILE A 162 -10.21 7.62 -9.76
N THR A 163 -9.29 7.88 -8.86
CA THR A 163 -7.85 7.89 -9.14
C THR A 163 -7.16 6.90 -8.21
N VAL A 164 -6.13 6.20 -8.70
CA VAL A 164 -5.47 5.10 -7.98
C VAL A 164 -3.98 5.37 -7.88
N GLY A 165 -3.42 5.10 -6.71
CA GLY A 165 -2.01 5.29 -6.42
C GLY A 165 -1.78 6.46 -5.47
N PHE A 166 -0.76 6.32 -4.63
CA PHE A 166 -0.54 7.25 -3.52
C PHE A 166 -0.21 8.67 -4.00
N SER A 167 0.61 8.82 -5.04
CA SER A 167 0.92 10.13 -5.63
C SER A 167 -0.30 10.79 -6.28
N ALA A 168 -1.12 10.01 -6.99
CA ALA A 168 -2.32 10.50 -7.64
C ALA A 168 -3.39 10.95 -6.62
N CYS A 169 -3.60 10.14 -5.57
CA CYS A 169 -4.43 10.52 -4.44
C CYS A 169 -3.95 11.83 -3.81
N HIS A 170 -2.64 11.94 -3.54
CA HIS A 170 -2.04 13.12 -2.92
C HIS A 170 -2.22 14.39 -3.76
N TYR A 171 -2.00 14.30 -5.07
CA TYR A 171 -2.21 15.40 -6.02
C TYR A 171 -3.67 15.89 -6.06
N HIS A 172 -4.63 14.96 -6.21
CA HIS A 172 -6.06 15.29 -6.31
C HIS A 172 -6.68 15.78 -4.99
N LEU A 173 -6.16 15.31 -3.85
CA LEU A 173 -6.52 15.85 -2.53
C LEU A 173 -5.89 17.21 -2.26
N GLY A 174 -4.79 17.53 -2.95
CA GLY A 174 -4.07 18.79 -2.84
C GLY A 174 -4.54 19.85 -3.83
N ASP A 175 -5.76 19.74 -4.36
CA ASP A 175 -6.31 20.67 -5.37
C ASP A 175 -5.46 20.77 -6.64
N GLU A 176 -4.97 19.64 -7.15
CA GLU A 176 -4.16 19.55 -8.38
C GLU A 176 -2.78 20.25 -8.27
N ARG A 177 -2.25 20.36 -7.04
CA ARG A 177 -0.88 20.84 -6.77
C ARG A 177 0.12 19.71 -6.73
N ASP A 178 1.29 19.95 -7.33
CA ASP A 178 2.42 19.03 -7.23
C ASP A 178 2.96 18.97 -5.81
N PHE A 179 3.75 17.93 -5.52
CA PHE A 179 4.25 17.71 -4.16
C PHE A 179 5.02 18.91 -3.62
N GLU A 180 5.97 19.45 -4.38
CA GLU A 180 6.77 20.59 -3.95
C GLU A 180 5.94 21.87 -3.79
N GLN A 181 4.97 22.11 -4.68
CA GLN A 181 4.03 23.23 -4.56
C GLN A 181 3.20 23.13 -3.28
N LEU A 182 2.76 21.92 -2.91
CA LEU A 182 2.03 21.71 -1.66
C LEU A 182 2.90 21.97 -0.42
N LEU A 183 4.20 21.62 -0.49
CA LEU A 183 5.13 21.81 0.62
C LEU A 183 5.54 23.27 0.80
N HIS A 184 5.79 23.98 -0.30
CA HIS A 184 6.43 25.30 -0.29
C HIS A 184 5.50 26.45 -0.66
N GLY A 185 4.31 26.16 -1.20
CA GLY A 185 3.32 27.14 -1.67
C GLY A 185 3.26 27.21 -3.20
N ASP A 186 2.20 27.83 -3.72
CA ASP A 186 1.91 27.88 -5.16
C ASP A 186 2.94 28.71 -5.95
N GLU A 187 3.65 29.62 -5.29
CA GLU A 187 4.76 30.40 -5.86
C GLU A 187 6.08 29.61 -5.92
N TYR A 188 6.10 28.37 -5.40
CA TYR A 188 7.30 27.55 -5.44
C TYR A 188 7.68 27.21 -6.87
N LEU A 189 8.96 27.45 -7.13
CA LEU A 189 9.56 27.34 -8.43
C LEU A 189 10.75 26.36 -8.27
N PRO A 190 10.72 25.17 -8.91
CA PRO A 190 11.76 24.14 -8.75
C PRO A 190 13.16 24.68 -8.99
N SER A 191 14.21 24.02 -8.50
CA SER A 191 15.57 24.49 -8.76
C SER A 191 15.85 24.55 -10.27
N ALA A 192 16.79 25.40 -10.71
CA ALA A 192 17.14 25.50 -12.12
C ALA A 192 17.59 24.13 -12.70
N ALA A 193 18.25 23.31 -11.87
CA ALA A 193 18.69 21.96 -12.24
C ALA A 193 17.50 21.00 -12.47
N ASP A 194 16.45 21.10 -11.65
CA ASP A 194 15.24 20.27 -11.82
C ASP A 194 14.40 20.70 -13.03
N ARG A 195 14.43 21.99 -13.39
CA ARG A 195 13.72 22.51 -14.58
C ARG A 195 14.39 22.12 -15.89
N LEU A 196 15.72 21.96 -15.87
CA LEU A 196 16.54 21.66 -17.04
C LEU A 196 17.45 20.47 -16.75
N PRO A 197 16.90 19.25 -16.61
CA PRO A 197 17.67 18.06 -16.27
C PRO A 197 18.72 17.71 -17.35
N ASP A 198 18.49 18.14 -18.59
CA ASP A 198 19.41 17.93 -19.71
C ASP A 198 20.50 19.01 -19.82
N ASN A 199 20.55 19.97 -18.90
CA ASN A 199 21.55 21.03 -18.94
C ASN A 199 22.89 20.54 -18.35
N PRO A 200 23.94 20.35 -19.17
CA PRO A 200 25.23 19.85 -18.71
C PRO A 200 25.99 20.83 -17.81
N PHE A 201 25.53 22.09 -17.70
CA PHE A 201 26.11 23.10 -16.82
C PHE A 201 25.47 23.15 -15.42
N LEU A 202 24.37 22.43 -15.20
CA LEU A 202 23.64 22.38 -13.93
C LEU A 202 23.84 21.06 -13.18
N THR A 203 24.54 20.09 -13.76
CA THR A 203 24.99 18.91 -13.02
C THR A 203 25.91 19.37 -11.91
N ASP A 204 25.50 19.17 -10.66
CA ASP A 204 26.29 19.51 -9.49
C ASP A 204 27.59 18.69 -9.57
N SER A 205 28.67 19.32 -10.01
CA SER A 205 29.99 18.71 -9.98
C SER A 205 30.40 18.65 -8.52
N ALA A 206 29.93 17.62 -7.81
CA ALA A 206 30.31 17.27 -6.44
C ALA A 206 31.76 16.74 -6.39
N GLY A 207 32.65 17.39 -7.11
CA GLY A 207 34.10 17.21 -7.10
C GLY A 207 34.73 18.57 -6.86
N ARG A 208 35.62 18.63 -5.85
CA ARG A 208 36.49 19.76 -5.49
C ARG A 208 36.70 20.76 -6.64
N ASP A 209 36.50 22.02 -6.30
CA ASP A 209 36.83 23.22 -7.08
C ASP A 209 37.80 22.95 -8.22
N GLN A 210 37.29 22.96 -9.46
CA GLN A 210 38.08 22.66 -10.65
C GLN A 210 39.24 23.66 -10.82
N TRP A 211 39.13 24.86 -10.27
CA TRP A 211 40.22 25.84 -10.23
C TRP A 211 41.40 25.41 -9.36
N GLN A 212 41.17 24.51 -8.40
CA GLN A 212 42.22 23.95 -7.54
C GLN A 212 42.96 22.79 -8.21
N LYS A 213 42.41 22.24 -9.30
CA LYS A 213 43.04 21.19 -10.13
C LYS A 213 43.63 21.73 -11.43
N ALA A 214 43.21 22.91 -11.88
CA ALA A 214 43.76 23.55 -13.05
C ALA A 214 45.26 23.77 -12.82
N ASN A 215 46.09 23.04 -13.56
CA ASN A 215 47.54 23.23 -13.55
C ASN A 215 47.90 24.04 -14.80
N PRO A 216 48.26 25.34 -14.66
CA PRO A 216 48.49 26.23 -15.81
C PRO A 216 49.56 25.75 -16.77
N GLU A 217 50.44 24.84 -16.34
CA GLU A 217 51.54 24.29 -17.14
C GLU A 217 51.18 23.00 -17.89
N GLN A 218 50.05 22.34 -17.58
CA GLN A 218 49.65 21.06 -18.19
C GLN A 218 48.32 21.09 -18.94
N ASP A 219 47.37 21.96 -18.55
CA ASP A 219 46.05 22.02 -19.19
C ASP A 219 46.00 22.94 -20.44
N PHE A 220 47.11 23.62 -20.75
CA PHE A 220 47.31 24.35 -22.01
C PHE A 220 47.99 23.46 -23.06
N GLU A 221 47.49 22.25 -23.30
CA GLU A 221 47.68 21.65 -24.61
C GLU A 221 46.64 22.25 -25.54
N HIS A 222 47.09 23.14 -26.44
CA HIS A 222 46.35 23.61 -27.59
C HIS A 222 45.96 22.41 -28.49
N THR A 223 44.99 21.63 -28.05
CA THR A 223 44.29 20.70 -28.92
C THR A 223 43.20 21.52 -29.58
N GLU A 224 43.55 22.06 -30.75
CA GLU A 224 42.67 22.57 -31.80
C GLU A 224 41.22 22.81 -31.35
N LEU A 225 40.98 23.98 -30.73
CA LEU A 225 39.63 24.54 -30.64
C LEU A 225 39.17 24.80 -32.07
N GLY A 226 38.52 23.79 -32.63
CA GLY A 226 37.86 23.84 -33.92
C GLY A 226 36.86 24.99 -33.94
N ALA A 227 36.66 25.51 -35.15
CA ALA A 227 35.84 26.69 -35.48
C ALA A 227 34.35 26.68 -35.03
N GLY A 228 33.94 25.79 -34.12
CA GLY A 228 32.57 25.67 -33.61
C GLY A 228 32.21 26.57 -32.42
N GLU A 229 33.17 27.13 -31.68
CA GLU A 229 32.84 27.98 -30.52
C GLU A 229 32.26 29.35 -30.92
N SER A 230 32.58 29.86 -32.11
CA SER A 230 32.04 31.14 -32.58
C SER A 230 30.59 31.05 -33.07
N GLU A 231 30.04 29.85 -33.31
CA GLU A 231 28.64 29.66 -33.73
C GLU A 231 27.66 29.50 -32.55
N LEU A 232 28.17 29.17 -31.35
CA LEU A 232 27.35 28.98 -30.14
C LEU A 232 26.93 30.30 -29.47
N ALA A 233 27.53 31.44 -29.86
CA ALA A 233 27.30 32.73 -29.21
C ALA A 233 25.90 33.34 -29.45
N HIS A 234 25.10 32.77 -30.37
CA HIS A 234 23.80 33.35 -30.76
C HIS A 234 22.61 32.39 -30.77
N HIS A 235 22.77 31.12 -30.38
CA HIS A 235 21.65 30.19 -30.23
C HIS A 235 21.42 29.88 -28.74
N ILE A 236 20.62 30.73 -28.10
CA ILE A 236 20.03 30.37 -26.81
C ILE A 236 19.07 29.22 -27.08
N GLN A 237 19.45 27.99 -26.72
CA GLN A 237 18.56 26.84 -26.78
C GLN A 237 17.56 26.97 -25.63
N VAL A 238 16.39 27.52 -25.96
CA VAL A 238 15.24 27.56 -25.06
C VAL A 238 14.48 26.25 -25.22
N ASP A 239 14.17 25.58 -24.11
CA ASP A 239 13.36 24.38 -24.13
C ASP A 239 11.96 24.66 -24.73
N GLU A 240 11.34 23.64 -25.31
CA GLU A 240 10.09 23.79 -26.06
C GLU A 240 8.94 24.37 -25.21
N LYS A 241 8.91 24.07 -23.90
CA LYS A 241 7.95 24.64 -22.95
C LYS A 241 8.18 26.14 -22.75
N THR A 242 9.42 26.54 -22.49
CA THR A 242 9.78 27.95 -22.28
C THR A 242 9.62 28.75 -23.59
N ARG A 243 9.86 28.13 -24.75
CA ARG A 243 9.64 28.74 -26.05
C ARG A 243 8.15 28.97 -26.32
N ALA A 244 7.28 28.01 -25.99
CA ALA A 244 5.83 28.14 -26.11
C ALA A 244 5.27 29.24 -25.20
N ILE A 245 5.74 29.32 -23.94
CA ILE A 245 5.38 30.40 -23.00
C ILE A 245 5.80 31.78 -23.53
N LEU A 246 7.02 31.90 -24.06
CA LEU A 246 7.51 33.15 -24.63
C LEU A 246 6.80 33.56 -25.94
N GLN A 247 6.26 32.58 -26.68
CA GLN A 247 5.50 32.80 -27.91
C GLN A 247 4.02 33.09 -27.68
N GLY A 248 3.54 33.06 -26.43
CA GLY A 248 2.15 33.38 -26.08
C GLY A 248 1.15 32.33 -26.56
N GLU A 249 1.59 31.11 -26.82
CA GLU A 249 0.72 29.98 -27.12
C GLU A 249 0.16 29.44 -25.81
N GLU A 250 -1.01 29.93 -25.40
CA GLU A 250 -1.70 29.50 -24.16
C GLU A 250 -2.28 28.07 -24.26
N ASP A 251 -2.29 27.44 -25.44
CA ASP A 251 -3.04 26.21 -25.73
C ASP A 251 -2.23 25.12 -26.49
N ALA A 252 -0.92 25.01 -26.26
CA ALA A 252 -0.15 23.88 -26.78
C ALA A 252 -0.34 22.64 -25.89
N ASP A 253 -1.49 21.97 -26.07
CA ASP A 253 -1.91 20.67 -25.53
C ASP A 253 -1.84 20.49 -24.00
N GLN A 254 -2.98 20.18 -23.37
CA GLN A 254 -2.99 19.69 -21.99
C GLN A 254 -1.97 18.56 -21.88
N PRO A 255 -0.86 18.73 -21.12
CA PRO A 255 0.10 17.65 -20.97
C PRO A 255 -0.66 16.46 -20.42
N ASP A 256 -0.34 15.25 -20.91
CA ASP A 256 -0.82 13.99 -20.34
C ASP A 256 -0.84 14.15 -18.82
N ARG A 257 -2.03 14.28 -18.23
CA ARG A 257 -2.15 14.56 -16.80
C ARG A 257 -1.40 13.44 -16.09
N GLU A 258 -0.34 13.79 -15.36
CA GLU A 258 0.53 12.83 -14.68
C GLU A 258 -0.28 11.87 -13.77
N TYR A 259 -1.44 12.34 -13.32
CA TYR A 259 -2.38 11.63 -12.46
C TYR A 259 -3.80 11.60 -13.07
N PRO A 260 -4.13 10.64 -13.96
CA PRO A 260 -5.44 10.58 -14.60
C PRO A 260 -6.56 10.24 -13.61
N VAL A 261 -7.76 10.77 -13.89
CA VAL A 261 -9.01 10.42 -13.20
C VAL A 261 -9.83 9.54 -14.13
N HIS A 262 -10.18 8.36 -13.65
CA HIS A 262 -11.00 7.40 -14.39
C HIS A 262 -12.46 7.48 -13.96
N ARG A 263 -13.35 7.06 -14.86
CA ARG A 263 -14.79 6.97 -14.61
C ARG A 263 -15.21 5.51 -14.71
N ALA A 264 -15.87 5.01 -13.67
CA ALA A 264 -16.36 3.63 -13.62
C ALA A 264 -17.81 3.58 -13.15
N ALA A 265 -18.56 2.57 -13.59
CA ALA A 265 -19.93 2.37 -13.13
C ALA A 265 -19.93 1.69 -11.76
N ILE A 266 -20.77 2.13 -10.84
CA ILE A 266 -21.00 1.43 -9.58
C ILE A 266 -21.89 0.22 -9.88
N PHE A 267 -21.43 -0.99 -9.62
CA PHE A 267 -22.22 -2.23 -9.71
C PHE A 267 -23.11 -2.42 -8.47
N ASP A 268 -22.53 -2.20 -7.29
CA ASP A 268 -23.23 -2.15 -6.01
C ASP A 268 -22.50 -1.24 -5.01
N ALA A 269 -23.22 -0.75 -4.00
CA ALA A 269 -22.68 0.11 -2.97
C ALA A 269 -23.19 -0.28 -1.57
N SER A 270 -22.36 -0.04 -0.57
CA SER A 270 -22.67 -0.15 0.87
C SER A 270 -22.05 1.02 1.63
N PRO A 271 -22.43 1.29 2.89
CA PRO A 271 -21.80 2.35 3.69
C PRO A 271 -20.28 2.20 3.83
N GLY A 272 -19.74 0.98 3.71
CA GLY A 272 -18.31 0.71 3.83
C GLY A 272 -17.54 0.62 2.52
N GLY A 273 -18.17 0.84 1.35
CA GLY A 273 -17.47 0.64 0.08
C GLY A 273 -18.33 0.49 -1.16
N TYR A 274 -17.65 0.45 -2.31
CA TYR A 274 -18.24 0.32 -3.64
C TYR A 274 -17.72 -0.94 -4.34
N CYS A 275 -18.55 -1.56 -5.16
CA CYS A 275 -18.10 -2.46 -6.22
C CYS A 275 -18.22 -1.70 -7.54
N LEU A 276 -17.10 -1.54 -8.24
CA LEU A 276 -17.05 -0.88 -9.54
C LEU A 276 -17.02 -1.91 -10.65
N GLU A 277 -17.74 -1.63 -11.72
CA GLU A 277 -17.69 -2.35 -13.00
C GLU A 277 -16.96 -1.47 -14.02
N TRP A 278 -15.83 -1.97 -14.49
CA TRP A 278 -15.08 -1.42 -15.61
C TRP A 278 -15.48 -2.14 -16.89
N THR A 279 -15.95 -1.37 -17.87
CA THR A 279 -16.30 -1.85 -19.21
C THR A 279 -15.19 -1.62 -20.23
N SER A 280 -14.26 -0.69 -19.95
CA SER A 280 -13.03 -0.49 -20.71
C SER A 280 -11.88 -1.26 -20.08
N ASP A 281 -10.72 -1.29 -20.75
CA ASP A 281 -9.50 -1.83 -20.18
C ASP A 281 -9.20 -1.19 -18.82
N LEU A 282 -8.94 -2.05 -17.83
CA LEU A 282 -8.57 -1.63 -16.50
C LEU A 282 -7.18 -0.96 -16.57
N PRO A 283 -6.98 0.20 -15.92
CA PRO A 283 -5.67 0.82 -15.88
C PRO A 283 -4.60 -0.16 -15.36
N ALA A 284 -3.50 -0.30 -16.11
CA ALA A 284 -2.50 -1.35 -15.89
C ALA A 284 -1.80 -1.30 -14.51
N ASN A 285 -1.91 -0.17 -13.82
CA ASN A 285 -1.31 0.08 -12.52
C ASN A 285 -2.20 -0.33 -11.33
N ILE A 286 -3.49 -0.62 -11.51
CA ILE A 286 -4.38 -0.95 -10.39
C ILE A 286 -4.05 -2.34 -9.84
N LYS A 287 -3.65 -2.40 -8.56
CA LYS A 287 -3.39 -3.66 -7.85
C LYS A 287 -4.17 -3.73 -6.55
N THR A 288 -4.38 -4.96 -6.08
CA THR A 288 -4.96 -5.19 -4.76
C THR A 288 -4.08 -4.60 -3.67
N GLY A 289 -4.72 -3.92 -2.71
CA GLY A 289 -4.09 -3.18 -1.62
C GLY A 289 -3.70 -1.76 -1.98
N ASP A 290 -3.86 -1.32 -3.24
CA ASP A 290 -3.58 0.06 -3.61
C ASP A 290 -4.60 1.01 -2.99
N ILE A 291 -4.12 2.22 -2.68
CA ILE A 291 -4.96 3.33 -2.24
C ILE A 291 -5.60 3.99 -3.45
N ALA A 292 -6.83 4.45 -3.29
CA ALA A 292 -7.57 5.18 -4.29
C ALA A 292 -8.32 6.36 -3.64
N CYS A 293 -8.53 7.41 -4.41
CA CYS A 293 -9.49 8.47 -4.07
C CYS A 293 -10.72 8.32 -4.95
N VAL A 294 -11.89 8.50 -4.37
CA VAL A 294 -13.17 8.41 -5.09
C VAL A 294 -14.09 9.57 -4.76
N ARG A 295 -14.90 9.97 -5.74
CA ARG A 295 -15.99 10.95 -5.55
C ARG A 295 -17.20 10.57 -6.39
N GLU A 296 -18.40 10.82 -5.86
CA GLU A 296 -19.68 10.57 -6.53
C GLU A 296 -20.15 11.73 -7.42
N ASP A 297 -19.54 12.91 -7.27
CA ASP A 297 -19.82 14.12 -8.03
C ASP A 297 -18.51 14.89 -8.19
N GLU A 298 -18.40 15.72 -9.23
CA GLU A 298 -17.22 16.56 -9.46
C GLU A 298 -17.04 17.63 -8.37
N ALA A 299 -18.16 18.10 -7.79
CA ALA A 299 -18.18 19.05 -6.69
C ALA A 299 -18.01 18.40 -5.30
N ALA A 300 -17.99 17.07 -5.21
CA ALA A 300 -17.84 16.36 -3.94
C ALA A 300 -16.36 16.23 -3.54
N HIS A 301 -16.11 16.21 -2.24
CA HIS A 301 -14.80 15.91 -1.68
C HIS A 301 -14.36 14.48 -2.05
N TRP A 302 -13.05 14.29 -2.15
CA TRP A 302 -12.44 12.99 -2.38
C TRP A 302 -12.47 12.14 -1.11
N ALA A 303 -13.19 11.02 -1.15
CA ALA A 303 -13.12 10.00 -0.13
C ALA A 303 -11.94 9.05 -0.40
N ILE A 304 -11.33 8.53 0.67
CA ILE A 304 -10.21 7.60 0.57
C ILE A 304 -10.73 6.17 0.62
N ALA A 305 -10.26 5.38 -0.33
CA ALA A 305 -10.59 3.98 -0.46
C ALA A 305 -9.34 3.10 -0.66
N VAL A 306 -9.51 1.81 -0.44
CA VAL A 306 -8.50 0.78 -0.70
C VAL A 306 -9.08 -0.27 -1.62
N VAL A 307 -8.32 -0.64 -2.65
CA VAL A 307 -8.66 -1.76 -3.53
C VAL A 307 -8.54 -3.06 -2.74
N ARG A 308 -9.68 -3.68 -2.41
CA ARG A 308 -9.71 -4.93 -1.63
C ARG A 308 -9.71 -6.18 -2.48
N TRP A 309 -10.26 -6.12 -3.69
CA TRP A 309 -10.20 -7.25 -4.62
C TRP A 309 -10.41 -6.81 -6.06
N LEU A 310 -9.85 -7.61 -6.96
CA LEU A 310 -10.02 -7.49 -8.41
C LEU A 310 -10.54 -8.82 -8.94
N SER A 311 -11.50 -8.77 -9.86
CA SER A 311 -12.01 -9.96 -10.55
C SER A 311 -12.18 -9.63 -12.02
N HIS A 312 -11.53 -10.42 -12.88
CA HIS A 312 -11.75 -10.36 -14.31
C HIS A 312 -12.84 -11.35 -14.69
N GLN A 313 -13.87 -10.89 -15.39
CA GLN A 313 -14.93 -11.74 -15.93
C GLN A 313 -14.71 -12.00 -17.42
N GLU A 314 -15.21 -13.14 -17.91
CA GLU A 314 -15.03 -13.62 -19.28
C GLU A 314 -15.51 -12.63 -20.37
N ASN A 315 -16.41 -11.70 -20.02
CA ASN A 315 -16.97 -10.71 -20.94
C ASN A 315 -16.18 -9.39 -21.00
N HIS A 316 -14.87 -9.42 -20.75
CA HIS A 316 -14.00 -8.22 -20.65
C HIS A 316 -14.43 -7.21 -19.56
N ARG A 317 -15.28 -7.63 -18.62
CA ARG A 317 -15.70 -6.77 -17.51
C ARG A 317 -14.80 -7.04 -16.32
N SER A 318 -14.21 -5.98 -15.79
CA SER A 318 -13.41 -6.08 -14.58
C SER A 318 -14.22 -5.51 -13.41
N LEU A 319 -14.37 -6.30 -12.36
CA LEU A 319 -14.98 -5.87 -11.11
C LEU A 319 -13.89 -5.50 -10.10
N VAL A 320 -14.03 -4.32 -9.50
CA VAL A 320 -13.10 -3.78 -8.51
C VAL A 320 -13.85 -3.51 -7.22
N GLY A 321 -13.46 -4.20 -6.15
CA GLY A 321 -14.00 -3.93 -4.82
C GLY A 321 -13.18 -2.88 -4.09
N LEU A 322 -13.83 -1.79 -3.71
CA LEU A 322 -13.27 -0.72 -2.90
C LEU A 322 -13.84 -0.75 -1.48
N GLU A 323 -12.96 -0.58 -0.49
CA GLU A 323 -13.36 -0.29 0.89
C GLU A 323 -13.06 1.16 1.20
N LEU A 324 -14.07 1.92 1.63
CA LEU A 324 -13.90 3.29 2.09
C LEU A 324 -13.26 3.27 3.48
N ILE A 325 -12.13 3.98 3.64
CA ILE A 325 -11.39 4.06 4.91
C ILE A 325 -11.49 5.44 5.57
N SER A 326 -11.80 6.47 4.80
CA SER A 326 -12.04 7.83 5.32
C SER A 326 -12.90 8.63 4.35
N PRO A 327 -13.85 9.46 4.84
CA PRO A 327 -14.66 10.32 3.98
C PRO A 327 -13.87 11.49 3.38
N ASP A 328 -12.72 11.82 3.97
CA ASP A 328 -11.87 12.95 3.57
C ASP A 328 -10.41 12.65 3.98
N ALA A 329 -9.45 13.38 3.41
CA ALA A 329 -8.07 13.36 3.85
C ALA A 329 -7.32 14.64 3.48
N GLU A 330 -6.37 15.00 4.31
CA GLU A 330 -5.50 16.15 4.04
C GLU A 330 -4.09 15.69 3.61
N PRO A 331 -3.58 16.18 2.47
CA PRO A 331 -2.23 15.88 2.02
C PRO A 331 -1.18 16.70 2.80
N TYR A 332 -0.07 16.04 3.16
CA TYR A 332 1.09 16.62 3.82
C TYR A 332 2.39 16.04 3.26
N GLY A 333 3.52 16.66 3.56
CA GLY A 333 4.83 16.03 3.55
C GLY A 333 5.19 15.48 4.93
N ALA A 334 5.88 14.35 4.97
CA ALA A 334 6.43 13.72 6.17
C ALA A 334 7.96 13.66 6.08
N ARG A 335 8.64 14.17 7.10
CA ARG A 335 10.10 14.04 7.28
C ARG A 335 10.41 13.26 8.53
N MET A 336 11.39 12.35 8.43
CA MET A 336 11.94 11.67 9.58
C MET A 336 13.01 12.55 10.24
N GLN A 337 12.98 12.64 11.57
CA GLN A 337 14.04 13.28 12.34
C GLN A 337 15.19 12.29 12.56
N SER A 338 16.36 12.55 11.98
CA SER A 338 17.57 11.81 12.32
C SER A 338 18.08 12.22 13.70
N LYS A 339 18.69 11.26 14.42
CA LYS A 339 19.39 11.54 15.69
C LYS A 339 20.59 12.48 15.50
N ARG A 340 21.06 12.69 14.26
CA ARG A 340 22.18 13.57 13.91
C ARG A 340 21.75 14.98 13.48
N GLY A 341 20.45 15.29 13.46
CA GLY A 341 19.93 16.58 13.01
C GLY A 341 19.81 16.73 11.49
N GLU A 342 20.19 15.71 10.70
CA GLU A 342 19.93 15.67 9.27
C GLU A 342 18.46 15.33 9.02
N GLU A 343 17.75 16.21 8.31
CA GLU A 343 16.40 15.93 7.83
C GLU A 343 16.46 15.05 6.58
N THR A 344 15.53 14.10 6.51
CA THR A 344 15.40 13.23 5.33
C THR A 344 14.60 13.95 4.25
N GLU A 345 14.77 13.51 3.00
CA GLU A 345 13.89 13.97 1.92
C GLU A 345 12.42 13.73 2.29
N PRO A 346 11.56 14.71 2.01
CA PRO A 346 10.17 14.60 2.38
C PRO A 346 9.44 13.55 1.56
N LEU A 347 8.60 12.80 2.24
CA LEU A 347 7.74 11.80 1.62
C LEU A 347 6.28 12.23 1.73
N ARG A 348 5.47 11.92 0.71
CA ARG A 348 4.03 12.18 0.73
C ARG A 348 3.39 11.51 1.96
N ALA A 349 2.39 12.17 2.54
CA ALA A 349 1.61 11.67 3.66
C ALA A 349 0.15 12.10 3.50
N LEU A 350 -0.80 11.25 3.93
CA LEU A 350 -2.22 11.61 3.99
C LEU A 350 -2.71 11.51 5.42
N LEU A 351 -3.17 12.62 5.97
CA LEU A 351 -3.79 12.70 7.28
C LEU A 351 -5.28 12.40 7.13
N LEU A 352 -5.75 11.32 7.77
CA LEU A 352 -7.16 10.98 7.84
C LEU A 352 -7.77 11.55 9.12
N PRO A 353 -8.90 12.28 9.04
CA PRO A 353 -9.56 12.88 10.20
C PRO A 353 -10.17 11.82 11.13
N GLU A 354 -10.50 12.27 12.34
CA GLU A 354 -11.26 11.48 13.31
C GLU A 354 -12.71 11.27 12.83
N ILE A 355 -13.21 10.03 12.91
CA ILE A 355 -14.62 9.72 12.65
C ILE A 355 -15.32 9.43 13.99
N LYS A 356 -15.77 10.51 14.65
CA LYS A 356 -16.37 10.47 15.99
C LYS A 356 -17.55 9.50 16.12
N LEU A 357 -18.38 9.38 15.09
CA LEU A 357 -19.56 8.52 15.09
C LEU A 357 -19.22 7.03 15.29
N VAL A 358 -18.05 6.60 14.84
CA VAL A 358 -17.58 5.21 14.89
C VAL A 358 -16.44 5.05 15.92
N GLY A 359 -16.06 6.13 16.61
CA GLY A 359 -14.94 6.13 17.56
C GLY A 359 -13.58 5.85 16.91
N GLN A 360 -13.43 6.18 15.62
CA GLN A 360 -12.18 5.97 14.89
C GLN A 360 -11.26 7.19 15.08
N PRO A 361 -10.08 7.02 15.70
CA PRO A 361 -9.13 8.12 15.91
C PRO A 361 -8.54 8.62 14.59
N PRO A 362 -7.94 9.82 14.57
CA PRO A 362 -7.21 10.28 13.39
C PRO A 362 -6.02 9.35 13.12
N THR A 363 -5.76 9.11 11.85
CA THR A 363 -4.68 8.20 11.41
C THR A 363 -3.90 8.82 10.28
N LEU A 364 -2.70 8.30 10.04
CA LEU A 364 -1.80 8.79 9.02
C LEU A 364 -1.46 7.65 8.05
N ILE A 365 -1.65 7.89 6.76
CA ILE A 365 -1.18 7.02 5.69
C ILE A 365 0.19 7.50 5.22
N LEU A 366 1.13 6.58 5.18
CA LEU A 366 2.50 6.80 4.75
C LEU A 366 2.93 5.75 3.70
N PRO A 367 3.98 6.03 2.92
CA PRO A 367 4.63 5.03 2.09
C PRO A 367 5.06 3.82 2.93
N ARG A 368 4.97 2.63 2.32
CA ARG A 368 5.26 1.37 3.00
C ARG A 368 6.68 1.29 3.58
N THR A 369 7.63 2.01 2.99
CA THR A 369 9.04 2.01 3.38
C THR A 369 9.42 3.29 4.12
N GLY A 370 10.29 3.17 5.14
CA GLY A 370 10.87 4.30 5.87
C GLY A 370 10.30 4.53 7.27
N PHE A 371 9.07 4.08 7.55
CA PHE A 371 8.36 4.41 8.79
C PHE A 371 8.13 3.21 9.70
N ARG A 372 8.23 3.42 11.01
CA ARG A 372 8.02 2.41 12.05
C ARG A 372 7.28 2.98 13.27
N GLU A 373 6.64 2.10 14.02
CA GLU A 373 6.05 2.46 15.32
C GLU A 373 7.10 3.12 16.24
N ARG A 374 6.62 4.04 17.08
CA ARG A 374 7.38 4.87 18.04
C ARG A 374 8.32 5.90 17.40
N GLN A 375 8.44 5.95 16.08
CA GLN A 375 9.22 6.95 15.37
C GLN A 375 8.55 8.33 15.45
N LYS A 376 9.37 9.37 15.59
CA LYS A 376 8.93 10.76 15.53
C LYS A 376 9.16 11.30 14.13
N ILE A 377 8.15 11.95 13.59
CA ILE A 377 8.18 12.56 12.27
C ILE A 377 7.58 13.96 12.35
N THR A 378 7.96 14.79 11.40
CA THR A 378 7.37 16.11 11.19
C THR A 378 6.43 16.00 9.99
N LEU A 379 5.17 16.41 10.16
CA LEU A 379 4.24 16.64 9.07
C LEU A 379 4.22 18.12 8.74
N TYR A 380 4.28 18.47 7.46
CA TYR A 380 4.29 19.88 7.07
C TYR A 380 3.69 20.08 5.68
N ARG A 381 3.11 21.26 5.50
CA ARG A 381 2.64 21.82 4.22
C ARG A 381 2.78 23.34 4.30
N ALA A 382 2.58 24.08 3.21
CA ALA A 382 2.77 25.52 3.19
C ALA A 382 2.10 26.24 4.40
N GLY A 383 2.92 26.78 5.31
CA GLY A 383 2.47 27.52 6.49
C GLY A 383 2.06 26.68 7.72
N GLU A 384 2.10 25.35 7.64
CA GLU A 384 1.67 24.46 8.73
C GLU A 384 2.70 23.36 9.02
N GLU A 385 3.02 23.16 10.30
CA GLU A 385 3.96 22.13 10.74
C GLU A 385 3.48 21.47 12.05
N PHE A 386 3.48 20.13 12.06
CA PHE A 386 3.08 19.30 13.18
C PHE A 386 4.17 18.29 13.52
N PHE A 387 4.50 18.20 14.82
CA PHE A 387 5.35 17.13 15.31
C PHE A 387 4.49 15.99 15.80
N VAL A 388 4.68 14.79 15.23
CA VAL A 388 3.88 13.61 15.59
C VAL A 388 4.77 12.41 15.90
N GLN A 389 4.29 11.56 16.79
CA GLN A 389 4.87 10.25 17.05
C GLN A 389 3.93 9.17 16.51
N LEU A 390 4.45 8.27 15.68
CA LEU A 390 3.75 7.09 15.24
C LEU A 390 3.58 6.14 16.45
N VAL A 391 2.36 5.72 16.75
CA VAL A 391 2.06 4.92 17.95
C VAL A 391 1.90 3.46 17.58
N ARG A 392 0.91 3.16 16.75
CA ARG A 392 0.49 1.80 16.43
C ARG A 392 0.16 1.68 14.95
N GLN A 393 0.68 0.65 14.31
CA GLN A 393 0.34 0.31 12.94
C GLN A 393 -1.04 -0.37 12.92
N THR A 394 -2.01 0.27 12.29
CA THR A 394 -3.39 -0.25 12.20
C THR A 394 -3.62 -1.08 10.95
N ALA A 395 -3.02 -0.67 9.83
CA ALA A 395 -3.10 -1.38 8.56
C ALA A 395 -1.79 -1.28 7.78
N VAL A 396 -1.56 -2.27 6.91
CA VAL A 396 -0.47 -2.24 5.94
C VAL A 396 -0.89 -3.02 4.71
N THR A 397 -0.59 -2.47 3.55
CA THR A 397 -0.79 -3.10 2.25
C THR A 397 0.54 -3.17 1.52
N GLY A 398 0.52 -3.63 0.27
CA GLY A 398 1.71 -3.55 -0.57
C GLY A 398 2.02 -2.14 -1.09
N SER A 399 1.16 -1.14 -0.87
CA SER A 399 1.36 0.25 -1.33
C SER A 399 1.54 1.26 -0.19
N PHE A 400 0.87 1.06 0.96
CA PHE A 400 0.92 2.01 2.07
C PHE A 400 0.96 1.31 3.44
N VAL A 401 1.26 2.10 4.46
CA VAL A 401 1.11 1.75 5.87
C VAL A 401 0.28 2.82 6.57
N GLN A 402 -0.60 2.41 7.48
CA GLN A 402 -1.47 3.31 8.24
C GLN A 402 -1.12 3.22 9.72
N PHE A 403 -0.95 4.38 10.34
CA PHE A 403 -0.60 4.51 11.76
C PHE A 403 -1.62 5.35 12.51
N GLU A 404 -1.93 4.92 13.73
CA GLU A 404 -2.35 5.84 14.79
C GLU A 404 -1.13 6.66 15.22
N PHE A 405 -1.34 7.96 15.46
CA PHE A 405 -0.28 8.85 15.89
C PHE A 405 -0.70 9.68 17.10
N ARG A 406 0.28 10.27 17.78
CA ARG A 406 0.08 11.23 18.85
C ARG A 406 0.76 12.54 18.47
N LEU A 407 0.02 13.64 18.58
CA LEU A 407 0.57 14.98 18.41
C LEU A 407 1.51 15.31 19.59
N ILE A 408 2.69 15.83 19.30
CA ILE A 408 3.69 16.22 20.31
C ILE A 408 3.61 17.72 20.58
N LYS A 409 3.56 18.59 19.55
CA LYS A 409 3.41 20.05 19.66
C LYS A 409 2.90 20.67 18.32
N GLN A 410 2.12 21.75 18.40
CA GLN A 410 1.89 22.71 17.30
C GLN A 410 2.88 23.88 17.44
N LEU A 411 3.53 24.30 16.36
CA LEU A 411 4.57 25.35 16.40
C LEU A 411 4.06 26.72 16.89
N GLY A 412 2.73 26.95 16.87
CA GLY A 412 2.09 28.13 17.45
C GLY A 412 2.40 28.32 18.95
N ASP A 413 2.61 27.24 19.70
CA ASP A 413 2.92 27.29 21.13
C ASP A 413 4.43 27.53 21.39
N VAL A 414 5.31 27.13 20.48
CA VAL A 414 6.77 27.26 20.65
C VAL A 414 7.22 28.70 20.44
N LEU A 415 6.64 29.43 19.49
CA LEU A 415 6.94 30.85 19.27
C LEU A 415 6.41 31.76 20.41
N ALA A 416 5.40 31.29 21.16
CA ALA A 416 4.93 31.95 22.38
C ALA A 416 5.83 31.64 23.60
N GLU A 417 6.38 30.42 23.69
CA GLU A 417 7.33 30.02 24.73
C GLU A 417 8.72 30.68 24.56
N ASP A 418 9.21 30.88 23.33
CA ASP A 418 10.54 31.45 23.08
C ASP A 418 10.62 32.99 23.24
N LYS A 419 9.49 33.70 23.18
CA LYS A 419 9.46 35.16 23.43
C LYS A 419 9.26 35.54 24.90
N THR A 420 9.00 34.58 25.78
CA THR A 420 8.66 34.84 27.19
C THR A 420 9.71 34.36 28.20
N ARG A 421 10.86 33.82 27.76
CA ARG A 421 11.94 33.42 28.68
C ARG A 421 13.14 34.38 28.58
N PRO A 422 13.48 35.11 29.66
CA PRO A 422 14.80 35.70 29.78
C PRO A 422 15.84 34.58 29.81
N ARG A 423 16.97 34.79 29.14
CA ARG A 423 18.18 33.97 29.31
C ARG A 423 18.70 34.12 30.73
N ASP A 424 18.22 33.29 31.66
CA ASP A 424 19.00 32.78 32.78
C ASP A 424 18.17 31.79 33.61
N SER A 425 18.86 30.75 34.08
CA SER A 425 18.47 29.71 35.05
C SER A 425 18.36 28.27 34.49
N GLY A 426 19.53 27.71 34.18
CA GLY A 426 19.74 26.28 34.39
C GLY A 426 19.76 25.97 35.89
N PHE A 427 19.47 24.71 36.24
CA PHE A 427 19.70 24.06 37.55
C PHE A 427 18.61 24.00 38.63
N ASP A 428 17.31 24.19 38.35
CA ASP A 428 16.32 24.21 39.46
C ASP A 428 15.08 23.32 39.34
N SER A 429 15.17 22.10 38.78
CA SER A 429 14.06 21.12 38.88
C SER A 429 14.50 19.67 39.03
N LEU A 430 15.57 19.46 39.80
CA LEU A 430 15.88 18.16 40.44
C LEU A 430 15.24 18.02 41.84
N TRP A 431 14.37 18.96 42.26
CA TRP A 431 13.86 19.04 43.63
C TRP A 431 12.35 19.31 43.76
N THR A 432 11.56 18.82 42.81
CA THR A 432 10.11 18.62 43.03
C THR A 432 9.79 17.13 43.12
N SER A 433 10.56 16.46 43.97
CA SER A 433 10.22 15.19 44.59
C SER A 433 9.36 15.42 45.83
N ILE A 434 8.18 14.78 45.90
CA ILE A 434 7.74 13.89 47.00
C ILE A 434 6.54 13.08 46.50
#